data_AF-D0MUT0-F1
#
_entry.id   AF-D0MUT0-F1
#
_cell.length_a   1.000
_cell.length_b   1.000
_cell.length_c   1.000
_cell.angle_alpha   90.00
_cell.angle_beta   90.00
_cell.angle_gamma   90.00
#
_symmetry.space_group_name_H-M   'P 1'
#
loop_
_entity.id
_entity.type
_entity.pdbx_description
1 polymer ?
#
loop_
_entity_poly.entity_id
_entity_poly.type
_entity_poly.pdbx_seq_one_letter_code
_entity_poly.pdbx_strand_id
1 'polypeptide(L)'
;MLISVLLIALTYLMPLFGAIVFNSPNWTTWDDGSFSSIASAIGSTVLSTWIMLASFGSNAGMYIAELFCESFQIMGMAQNELAPAIFKARNKRFNTPHNAVFASLIVILILIELDFSDVVNMTNALSAYYQMLIFAAFIKLRYTHAELKRPYKGTLTVLFGNSACV
;
A
#
# COMPACT_ATOMS: atom_id res chain seq x y z
N MET A 1 8.15 6.53 9.74
CA MET A 1 8.67 5.38 8.98
C MET A 1 9.14 4.26 9.90
N LEU A 2 10.29 4.34 10.58
CA LEU A 2 10.73 3.23 11.46
C LEU A 2 9.74 2.88 12.58
N ILE A 3 9.25 3.89 13.31
CA ILE A 3 8.22 3.71 14.34
C ILE A 3 6.95 3.09 13.73
N SER A 4 6.52 3.58 12.56
CA SER A 4 5.37 3.07 11.83
C SER A 4 5.51 1.58 11.48
N VAL A 5 6.67 1.16 10.99
CA VAL A 5 6.96 -0.25 10.65
C VAL A 5 6.89 -1.14 11.89
N LEU A 6 7.45 -0.68 13.01
CA LEU A 6 7.38 -1.42 14.28
C LEU A 6 5.94 -1.56 14.78
N LEU A 7 5.15 -0.47 14.74
CA LEU A 7 3.75 -0.53 15.11
C LEU A 7 2.98 -1.50 14.22
N ILE A 8 3.18 -1.46 12.90
CA ILE A 8 2.51 -2.38 11.96
C ILE A 8 2.85 -3.83 12.32
N ALA A 9 4.13 -4.15 12.52
CA ALA A 9 4.54 -5.50 12.90
C ALA A 9 3.85 -5.97 14.19
N LEU A 10 3.80 -5.11 15.22
CA LEU A 10 3.12 -5.44 16.48
C LEU A 10 1.61 -5.63 16.30
N THR A 11 0.95 -4.78 15.51
CA THR A 11 -0.50 -4.86 15.26
C THR A 11 -0.90 -6.05 14.40
N TYR A 12 0.00 -6.60 13.59
CA TYR A 12 -0.24 -7.86 12.87
C TYR A 12 0.01 -9.07 13.77
N LEU A 13 1.09 -9.05 14.55
CA LEU A 13 1.47 -10.17 15.40
C LEU A 13 0.48 -10.39 16.55
N MET A 14 0.03 -9.32 17.23
CA MET A 14 -0.84 -9.43 18.40
C MET A 14 -2.15 -10.21 18.14
N PRO A 15 -2.98 -9.87 17.13
CA PRO A 15 -4.20 -10.62 16.84
C PRO A 15 -3.90 -12.01 16.27
N LEU A 16 -2.81 -12.18 15.52
CA LEU A 16 -2.41 -13.49 15.00
C LEU A 16 -2.04 -14.45 16.14
N PHE A 17 -1.24 -13.99 17.11
CA PHE A 17 -0.91 -14.77 18.30
C PHE A 17 -2.17 -15.14 19.09
N GLY A 18 -3.09 -14.19 19.30
CA GLY A 18 -4.36 -14.46 19.98
C GLY A 18 -5.19 -15.52 19.25
N ALA A 19 -5.28 -15.44 17.92
CA ALA A 19 -6.03 -16.37 17.10
C ALA A 19 -5.41 -17.79 17.10
N ILE A 20 -4.08 -17.90 16.99
CA ILE A 20 -3.37 -19.19 17.01
C ILE A 20 -3.52 -19.89 18.37
N VAL A 21 -3.42 -19.13 19.48
CA VAL A 21 -3.53 -19.70 20.85
C VAL A 21 -4.92 -20.24 21.12
N PHE A 22 -5.97 -19.59 20.60
CA PHE A 22 -7.34 -20.05 20.79
C PHE A 22 -7.67 -21.30 19.95
N ASN A 23 -7.10 -21.42 18.75
CA ASN A 23 -7.16 -22.62 17.88
C ASN A 23 -8.58 -23.19 17.64
N SER A 24 -9.60 -22.34 17.64
CA SER A 24 -10.99 -22.71 17.39
C SER A 24 -11.65 -21.61 16.56
N PRO A 25 -11.86 -21.79 15.24
CA PRO A 25 -11.54 -22.94 14.39
C PRO A 25 -10.03 -23.19 14.18
N ASN A 26 -9.69 -24.42 13.78
CA ASN A 26 -8.30 -24.85 13.53
C ASN A 26 -7.63 -23.95 12.47
N TRP A 27 -6.37 -23.62 12.67
CA TRP A 27 -5.58 -22.79 11.75
C TRP A 27 -5.53 -23.32 10.31
N THR A 28 -5.73 -24.63 10.09
CA THR A 28 -5.79 -25.22 8.74
C THR A 28 -7.06 -24.90 7.97
N THR A 29 -8.12 -24.43 8.64
CA THR A 29 -9.42 -24.14 8.04
C THR A 29 -9.70 -22.63 7.98
N TRP A 30 -8.67 -21.80 8.16
CA TRP A 30 -8.83 -20.37 8.07
C TRP A 30 -8.96 -19.94 6.62
N ASP A 31 -10.04 -19.23 6.36
CA ASP A 31 -10.34 -18.56 5.09
C ASP A 31 -10.70 -17.08 5.33
N ASP A 32 -10.97 -16.34 4.27
CA ASP A 32 -11.33 -14.93 4.34
C ASP A 32 -12.49 -14.68 5.33
N GLY A 33 -12.29 -13.73 6.25
CA GLY A 33 -13.26 -13.40 7.29
C GLY A 33 -13.19 -14.26 8.57
N SER A 34 -12.30 -15.26 8.64
CA SER A 34 -12.18 -16.16 9.80
C SER A 34 -11.88 -15.46 11.12
N PHE A 35 -11.22 -14.30 11.09
CA PHE A 35 -10.98 -13.50 12.30
C PHE A 35 -12.28 -13.05 12.99
N SER A 36 -13.34 -12.79 12.23
CA SER A 36 -14.65 -12.45 12.81
C SER A 36 -15.28 -13.67 13.52
N SER A 37 -15.19 -14.86 12.91
CA SER A 37 -15.67 -16.10 13.54
C SER A 37 -14.86 -16.47 14.78
N ILE A 38 -13.53 -16.29 14.74
CA ILE A 38 -12.65 -16.52 15.90
C ILE A 38 -13.03 -15.55 17.03
N ALA A 39 -13.28 -14.29 16.72
CA ALA A 39 -13.71 -13.31 17.71
C ALA A 39 -15.07 -13.65 18.34
N SER A 40 -16.01 -14.16 17.54
CA SER A 40 -17.31 -14.63 18.04
C SER A 40 -17.15 -15.80 19.03
N ALA A 41 -16.18 -16.70 18.76
CA ALA A 41 -15.90 -17.86 19.59
C ALA A 41 -15.15 -17.51 20.89
N ILE A 42 -14.33 -16.44 20.89
CA ILE A 42 -13.56 -16.01 22.07
C ILE A 42 -14.42 -15.21 23.07
N GLY A 43 -15.17 -14.22 22.60
CA GLY A 43 -15.53 -13.08 23.45
C GLY A 43 -17.00 -12.66 23.47
N SER A 44 -17.88 -13.29 22.68
CA SER A 44 -19.30 -12.95 22.39
C SER A 44 -19.54 -12.21 21.06
N THR A 45 -20.78 -12.24 20.58
CA THR A 45 -21.26 -11.61 19.33
C THR A 45 -20.93 -10.12 19.25
N VAL A 46 -20.84 -9.41 20.37
CA VAL A 46 -20.52 -7.97 20.41
C VAL A 46 -19.13 -7.68 19.87
N LEU A 47 -18.15 -8.53 20.19
CA LEU A 47 -16.76 -8.38 19.73
C LEU A 47 -16.66 -8.61 18.21
N SER A 48 -17.39 -9.61 17.70
CA SER A 48 -17.47 -9.89 16.26
C SER A 48 -18.07 -8.70 15.49
N THR A 49 -19.14 -8.10 16.00
CA THR A 49 -19.78 -6.94 15.35
C THR A 49 -18.84 -5.73 15.29
N TRP A 50 -18.10 -5.46 16.38
CA TRP A 50 -17.11 -4.37 16.38
C TRP A 50 -15.99 -4.60 15.37
N ILE A 51 -15.48 -5.84 15.27
CA ILE A 51 -14.44 -6.18 14.30
C ILE A 51 -14.97 -6.04 12.88
N MET A 52 -16.18 -6.52 12.59
CA MET A 52 -16.79 -6.36 11.26
C MET A 52 -16.97 -4.88 10.88
N LEU A 53 -17.48 -4.05 11.79
CA LEU A 53 -17.65 -2.61 11.53
C LEU A 53 -16.29 -1.92 11.33
N ALA A 54 -15.29 -2.25 12.14
CA ALA A 54 -13.95 -1.73 12.02
C ALA A 54 -13.31 -2.14 10.69
N SER A 55 -13.38 -3.42 10.32
CA SER A 55 -12.86 -3.94 9.04
C SER A 55 -13.51 -3.26 7.85
N PHE A 56 -14.84 -3.11 7.85
CA PHE A 56 -15.54 -2.42 6.78
C PHE A 56 -15.11 -0.95 6.67
N GLY A 57 -15.06 -0.24 7.80
CA GLY A 57 -14.61 1.16 7.84
C GLY A 57 -13.17 1.34 7.39
N SER A 58 -12.26 0.46 7.81
CA SER A 58 -10.85 0.48 7.40
C SER A 58 -10.67 0.18 5.92
N ASN A 59 -11.36 -0.82 5.38
CA ASN A 59 -11.27 -1.16 3.95
C ASN A 59 -11.83 -0.03 3.08
N ALA A 60 -12.96 0.56 3.46
CA ALA A 60 -13.52 1.70 2.75
C ALA A 60 -12.58 2.93 2.81
N GLY A 61 -12.00 3.20 3.98
CA GLY A 61 -11.05 4.30 4.15
C GLY A 61 -9.77 4.12 3.33
N MET A 62 -9.21 2.90 3.33
CA MET A 62 -8.04 2.54 2.54
C MET A 62 -8.31 2.71 1.05
N TYR A 63 -9.44 2.20 0.56
CA TYR A 63 -9.83 2.34 -0.84
C TYR A 63 -9.94 3.81 -1.28
N ILE A 64 -10.61 4.66 -0.48
CA ILE A 64 -10.75 6.09 -0.81
C ILE A 64 -9.39 6.80 -0.81
N ALA A 65 -8.52 6.49 0.16
CA ALA A 65 -7.20 7.10 0.27
C ALA A 65 -6.29 6.70 -0.90
N GLU A 66 -6.30 5.42 -1.30
CA GLU A 66 -5.52 4.93 -2.43
C GLU A 66 -6.01 5.51 -3.76
N LEU A 67 -7.33 5.50 -4.00
CA LEU A 67 -7.92 6.08 -5.21
C LEU A 67 -7.51 7.55 -5.38
N PHE A 68 -7.49 8.31 -4.27
CA PHE A 68 -7.03 9.69 -4.29
C PHE A 68 -5.52 9.78 -4.59
N CYS A 69 -4.69 9.01 -3.89
CA CYS A 69 -3.25 9.01 -4.07
C CYS A 69 -2.86 8.71 -5.53
N GLU A 70 -3.39 7.63 -6.10
CA GLU A 70 -3.12 7.22 -7.48
C GLU A 70 -3.57 8.26 -8.51
N SER A 71 -4.76 8.83 -8.32
CA SER A 71 -5.28 9.87 -9.20
C SER A 71 -4.36 11.09 -9.24
N PHE A 72 -3.82 11.50 -8.09
CA PHE A 72 -2.85 12.60 -8.01
C PHE A 72 -1.47 12.22 -8.55
N GLN A 73 -1.05 10.96 -8.41
CA GLN A 73 0.20 10.48 -9.02
C GLN A 73 0.13 10.51 -10.54
N ILE A 74 -0.92 9.97 -11.16
CA ILE A 74 -1.14 10.00 -12.62
C ILE A 74 -1.15 11.45 -13.11
N MET A 75 -1.82 12.32 -12.36
CA MET A 75 -1.87 13.74 -12.68
C MET A 75 -0.48 14.40 -12.60
N GLY A 76 0.31 14.08 -11.58
CA GLY A 76 1.69 14.55 -11.44
C GLY A 76 2.58 14.07 -12.58
N MET A 77 2.40 12.83 -13.05
CA MET A 77 3.07 12.32 -14.24
C MET A 77 2.68 13.13 -15.49
N ALA A 78 1.39 13.45 -15.67
CA ALA A 78 0.91 14.24 -16.80
C ALA A 78 1.39 15.71 -16.75
N GLN A 79 1.62 16.26 -15.55
CA GLN A 79 2.21 17.60 -15.40
C GLN A 79 3.66 17.65 -15.86
N ASN A 80 4.41 16.56 -15.66
CA ASN A 80 5.79 16.39 -16.10
C ASN A 80 5.93 15.80 -17.52
N GLU A 81 4.83 15.80 -18.30
CA GLU A 81 4.80 15.29 -19.68
C GLU A 81 5.14 13.79 -19.82
N LEU A 82 5.06 13.03 -18.72
CA LEU A 82 5.28 11.58 -18.69
C LEU A 82 4.01 10.77 -19.01
N ALA A 83 2.85 11.41 -18.98
CA ALA A 83 1.55 10.81 -19.27
C ALA A 83 0.70 11.73 -20.18
N PRO A 84 -0.35 11.21 -20.84
CA PRO A 84 -1.19 12.00 -21.75
C PRO A 84 -1.74 13.27 -21.09
N ALA A 85 -1.71 14.39 -21.83
CA ALA A 85 -2.15 15.70 -21.35
C ALA A 85 -3.62 15.73 -20.87
N ILE A 86 -4.43 14.76 -21.27
CA ILE A 86 -5.82 14.57 -20.84
C ILE A 86 -5.92 14.47 -19.31
N PHE A 87 -4.92 13.86 -18.64
CA PHE A 87 -4.89 13.70 -17.18
C PHE A 87 -4.41 14.95 -16.44
N LYS A 88 -3.91 15.98 -17.14
CA LYS A 88 -3.47 17.26 -16.54
C LYS A 88 -4.66 18.14 -16.14
N ALA A 89 -5.85 17.87 -16.66
CA ALA A 89 -7.05 18.67 -16.40
C ALA A 89 -7.51 18.53 -14.94
N ARG A 90 -7.60 19.67 -14.23
CA ARG A 90 -8.22 19.79 -12.90
C ARG A 90 -9.58 20.47 -13.01
N ASN A 91 -10.53 20.03 -12.18
CA ASN A 91 -11.79 20.76 -12.05
C ASN A 91 -11.58 22.09 -11.30
N LYS A 92 -12.18 23.16 -11.81
CA LYS A 92 -12.07 24.53 -11.27
C LYS A 92 -12.64 24.70 -9.86
N ARG A 93 -13.58 23.86 -9.44
CA ARG A 93 -14.26 23.99 -8.12
C ARG A 93 -13.54 23.26 -6.99
N PHE A 94 -13.11 22.03 -7.24
CA PHE A 94 -12.54 21.13 -6.21
C PHE A 94 -11.07 20.79 -6.44
N ASN A 95 -10.44 21.28 -7.52
CA ASN A 95 -9.07 20.96 -7.93
C ASN A 95 -8.77 19.46 -8.07
N THR A 96 -9.79 18.61 -8.15
CA THR A 96 -9.65 17.16 -8.29
C THR A 96 -9.45 16.76 -9.76
N PRO A 97 -8.54 15.80 -10.04
CA PRO A 97 -8.28 15.31 -11.39
C PRO A 97 -9.33 14.26 -11.79
N HIS A 98 -10.46 14.71 -12.34
CA HIS A 98 -11.61 13.82 -12.64
C HIS A 98 -11.25 12.74 -13.66
N ASN A 99 -10.48 13.11 -14.69
CA ASN A 99 -10.07 12.18 -15.74
C ASN A 99 -9.19 11.04 -15.20
N ALA A 100 -8.33 11.33 -14.20
CA ALA A 100 -7.52 10.31 -13.55
C ALA A 100 -8.39 9.38 -12.68
N VAL A 101 -9.35 9.94 -11.93
CA VAL A 101 -10.31 9.14 -11.14
C VAL A 101 -11.15 8.23 -12.03
N PHE A 102 -11.66 8.72 -13.16
CA PHE A 102 -12.41 7.89 -14.11
C PHE A 102 -11.53 6.79 -14.73
N ALA A 103 -10.27 7.07 -15.04
CA ALA A 103 -9.36 6.05 -15.54
C ALA A 103 -9.09 4.97 -14.49
N SER A 104 -8.83 5.33 -13.23
CA SER A 104 -8.70 4.37 -12.13
C SER A 104 -9.98 3.55 -11.95
N LEU A 105 -11.16 4.17 -12.05
CA LEU A 105 -12.44 3.46 -11.96
C LEU A 105 -12.60 2.40 -13.07
N ILE A 106 -12.21 2.73 -14.32
CA ILE A 106 -12.26 1.77 -15.43
C ILE A 106 -11.36 0.56 -15.14
N VAL A 107 -10.15 0.81 -14.62
CA VAL A 107 -9.22 -0.27 -14.25
C VAL A 107 -9.82 -1.14 -13.13
N ILE A 108 -10.43 -0.52 -12.11
CA ILE A 108 -11.07 -1.24 -11.00
C ILE A 108 -12.24 -2.10 -11.51
N LEU A 109 -13.05 -1.61 -12.44
CA LEU A 109 -14.15 -2.39 -13.03
C LEU A 109 -13.66 -3.65 -13.75
N ILE A 110 -12.52 -3.56 -14.42
CA ILE A 110 -11.87 -4.72 -15.06
C ILE A 110 -11.33 -5.69 -14.00
N LEU A 111 -10.69 -5.17 -12.94
CA LEU A 111 -10.10 -6.00 -11.88
C LEU A 111 -11.14 -6.75 -11.04
N ILE A 112 -12.38 -6.25 -10.94
CA ILE A 112 -13.47 -6.92 -10.22
C ILE A 112 -13.88 -8.25 -10.89
N GLU A 113 -13.58 -8.45 -12.17
CA GLU A 113 -13.85 -9.72 -12.87
C GLU A 113 -12.84 -10.83 -12.50
N LEU A 114 -11.72 -10.48 -11.85
CA LEU A 114 -10.68 -11.42 -11.43
C LEU A 114 -10.91 -11.92 -10.00
N ASP A 115 -10.42 -13.12 -9.72
CA ASP A 115 -10.41 -13.65 -8.37
C ASP A 115 -9.45 -12.85 -7.46
N PHE A 116 -9.83 -12.71 -6.19
CA PHE A 116 -9.07 -11.94 -5.21
C PHE A 116 -7.61 -12.41 -5.10
N SER A 117 -7.38 -13.72 -5.13
CA SER A 117 -6.04 -14.31 -5.06
C SER A 117 -5.15 -13.86 -6.23
N ASP A 118 -5.72 -13.80 -7.44
CA ASP A 118 -4.99 -13.37 -8.64
C ASP A 118 -4.64 -11.89 -8.56
N VAL A 119 -5.58 -11.06 -8.13
CA VAL A 119 -5.36 -9.61 -7.94
C VAL A 119 -4.23 -9.36 -6.92
N VAL A 120 -4.23 -10.09 -5.80
CA VAL A 120 -3.18 -9.98 -4.76
C VAL A 120 -1.83 -10.42 -5.32
N ASN A 121 -1.77 -11.52 -6.06
CA ASN A 121 -0.53 -12.01 -6.65
C ASN A 121 0.06 -11.02 -7.68
N MET A 122 -0.78 -10.48 -8.56
CA MET A 122 -0.37 -9.46 -9.53
C MET A 122 0.12 -8.18 -8.84
N THR A 123 -0.59 -7.71 -7.82
CA THR A 123 -0.23 -6.52 -7.05
C THR A 123 1.10 -6.71 -6.32
N ASN A 124 1.33 -7.88 -5.73
CA ASN A 124 2.60 -8.19 -5.07
C ASN A 124 3.77 -8.26 -6.07
N ALA A 125 3.55 -8.84 -7.25
CA ALA A 125 4.56 -8.90 -8.30
C ALA A 125 4.92 -7.50 -8.83
N LEU A 126 3.93 -6.66 -9.14
CA LEU A 126 4.12 -5.27 -9.54
C LEU A 126 4.80 -4.46 -8.42
N SER A 127 4.47 -4.75 -7.17
CA SER A 127 5.05 -4.09 -6.02
C SER A 127 6.54 -4.36 -5.87
N ALA A 128 6.91 -5.63 -5.99
CA ALA A 128 8.32 -6.03 -6.03
C ALA A 128 9.05 -5.37 -7.22
N TYR A 129 8.41 -5.33 -8.40
CA TYR A 129 9.00 -4.73 -9.59
C TYR A 129 9.28 -3.23 -9.45
N TYR A 130 8.30 -2.42 -9.02
CA TYR A 130 8.54 -0.99 -8.84
C TYR A 130 9.59 -0.74 -7.74
N GLN A 131 9.61 -1.56 -6.69
CA GLN A 131 10.58 -1.41 -5.61
C GLN A 131 12.02 -1.67 -6.11
N MET A 132 12.21 -2.65 -6.99
CA MET A 132 13.49 -2.87 -7.68
C MET A 132 13.89 -1.65 -8.52
N LEU A 133 12.96 -1.04 -9.25
CA LEU A 133 13.22 0.18 -10.02
C LEU A 133 13.65 1.36 -9.13
N ILE A 134 13.02 1.52 -7.96
CA ILE A 134 13.40 2.55 -6.98
C ILE A 134 14.82 2.32 -6.48
N PHE A 135 15.19 1.08 -6.16
CA PHE A 135 16.55 0.75 -5.74
C PHE A 135 17.58 1.01 -6.86
N ALA A 136 17.27 0.60 -8.09
CA ALA A 136 18.13 0.86 -9.24
C ALA A 136 18.30 2.37 -9.50
N ALA A 137 17.21 3.14 -9.42
CA ALA A 137 17.24 4.60 -9.54
C ALA A 137 18.04 5.25 -8.41
N PHE A 138 17.91 4.78 -7.17
CA PHE A 138 18.69 5.26 -6.02
C PHE A 138 20.19 5.03 -6.23
N ILE A 139 20.59 3.84 -6.69
CA ILE A 139 21.99 3.52 -6.99
C ILE A 139 22.49 4.39 -8.15
N LYS A 140 21.73 4.52 -9.24
CA LYS A 140 22.08 5.39 -10.37
C LYS A 140 22.26 6.84 -9.94
N LEU A 141 21.38 7.37 -9.09
CA LEU A 141 21.44 8.74 -8.57
C LEU A 141 22.63 8.96 -7.61
N ARG A 142 23.14 7.90 -6.96
CA ARG A 142 24.39 7.97 -6.19
C ARG A 142 25.61 8.19 -7.10
N TYR A 143 25.66 7.53 -8.25
CA TYR A 143 26.80 7.65 -9.17
C TYR A 143 26.75 8.87 -10.09
N THR A 144 25.58 9.21 -10.65
CA THR A 144 25.48 10.32 -11.63
C THR A 144 25.37 11.70 -11.00
N HIS A 145 24.80 11.81 -9.79
CA HIS A 145 24.52 13.10 -9.15
C HIS A 145 24.98 13.06 -7.67
N ALA A 146 26.29 12.89 -7.48
CA ALA A 146 26.91 12.81 -6.16
C ALA A 146 26.72 14.09 -5.33
N GLU A 147 26.72 15.25 -5.99
CA GLU A 147 26.66 16.60 -5.40
C GLU A 147 25.32 16.99 -4.75
N LEU A 148 24.27 16.18 -4.93
CA LEU A 148 22.96 16.48 -4.36
C LEU A 148 23.02 16.45 -2.83
N LYS A 149 22.59 17.54 -2.17
CA LYS A 149 22.48 17.63 -0.71
C LYS A 149 21.47 16.61 -0.18
N ARG A 150 21.95 15.60 0.55
CA ARG A 150 21.14 14.52 1.14
C ARG A 150 20.97 14.73 2.66
N PRO A 151 19.83 15.29 3.13
CA PRO A 151 19.61 15.56 4.56
C PRO A 151 19.40 14.31 5.41
N TYR A 152 18.91 13.21 4.82
CA TYR A 152 18.83 11.90 5.47
C TYR A 152 19.87 10.95 4.86
N LYS A 153 20.83 10.52 5.66
CA LYS A 153 21.87 9.55 5.28
C LYS A 153 21.61 8.25 6.04
N GLY A 154 21.05 7.24 5.35
CA GLY A 154 20.88 5.91 5.92
C GLY A 154 22.20 5.13 6.01
N THR A 155 22.18 4.02 6.74
CA THR A 155 23.32 3.10 6.99
C THR A 155 23.96 2.53 5.71
N LEU A 156 23.26 2.53 4.58
CA LEU A 156 23.84 2.19 3.27
C LEU A 156 24.97 3.13 2.82
N THR A 157 25.07 4.33 3.39
CA THR A 157 26.21 5.24 3.20
C THR A 157 27.47 4.75 3.94
N VAL A 158 27.33 3.81 4.89
CA VAL A 158 28.43 3.23 5.67
C VAL A 158 28.99 1.96 4.99
N LEU A 159 28.16 1.19 4.29
CA LEU A 159 28.58 -0.05 3.59
C LEU A 159 29.21 0.22 2.22
N PHE A 160 28.67 1.16 1.45
CA PHE A 160 29.33 1.69 0.25
C PHE A 160 30.11 2.92 0.70
N GLY A 161 31.36 2.71 1.13
CA GLY A 161 32.18 3.70 1.80
C GLY A 161 32.28 5.06 1.10
N ASN A 162 32.82 6.04 1.84
CA ASN A 162 33.01 7.46 1.48
C ASN A 162 33.65 7.75 0.11
N SER A 163 34.04 6.75 -0.68
CA SER A 163 34.63 6.89 -2.02
C SER A 163 33.68 7.47 -3.07
N ALA A 164 32.40 7.71 -2.75
CA ALA A 164 31.45 8.43 -3.61
C ALA A 164 31.07 9.84 -3.06
N CYS A 165 31.83 10.35 -2.10
CA CYS A 165 31.81 11.74 -1.64
C CYS A 165 33.12 12.43 -2.05
N VAL A 166 33.35 12.54 -3.35
CA VAL A 166 34.14 13.62 -3.95
C VAL A 166 33.32 14.15 -5.11
#